data_AF-A0A328SSH0-F1
#
_entry.id   AF-A0A328SSH0-F1
#
_cell.length_a   1.000
_cell.length_b   1.000
_cell.length_c   1.000
_cell.angle_alpha   90.00
_cell.angle_beta   90.00
_cell.angle_gamma   90.00
#
_symmetry.space_group_name_H-M   'P 1'
#
loop_
_entity.id
_entity.type
_entity.pdbx_description
1 polymer ?
#
loop_
_entity_poly.entity_id
_entity_poly.type
_entity_poly.pdbx_seq_one_letter_code
_entity_poly.pdbx_strand_id
1 'polypeptide(L)'
;MEKYLITGEIYDWKKSYALFSDGEYFVCQLNRVKLIKQHSENDLKVIETLNDSDFKNKILNANNNYYLSLEFEDTDNNKIVISNIKCFRNPTLISYEYEHYKSLV
;
A
#
# COMPACT_ATOMS: atom_id res chain seq x y z
N MET A 1 0.20 10.11 18.91
CA MET A 1 0.65 9.83 17.54
C MET A 1 -0.57 9.81 16.63
N GLU A 2 -0.51 10.49 15.49
CA GLU A 2 -1.56 10.43 14.46
C GLU A 2 -1.56 9.01 13.86
N LYS A 3 -2.73 8.36 13.82
CA LYS A 3 -2.87 7.04 13.21
C LYS A 3 -3.06 7.20 11.71
N TYR A 4 -2.41 6.35 10.92
CA TYR A 4 -2.60 6.34 9.47
C TYR A 4 -2.52 4.93 8.89
N LEU A 5 -3.12 4.77 7.72
CA LEU A 5 -3.03 3.60 6.86
C LEU A 5 -2.65 4.06 5.46
N ILE A 6 -1.52 3.56 4.95
CA ILE A 6 -1.11 3.75 3.56
C ILE A 6 -1.43 2.47 2.79
N THR A 7 -2.05 2.61 1.63
CA THR A 7 -2.35 1.49 0.73
C THR A 7 -1.69 1.71 -0.61
N GLY A 8 -1.43 0.64 -1.36
CA GLY A 8 -0.91 0.71 -2.73
C GLY A 8 -1.11 -0.61 -3.46
N GLU A 9 -1.11 -0.58 -4.79
CA GLU A 9 -1.41 -1.74 -5.62
C GLU A 9 -0.35 -1.93 -6.71
N ILE A 10 0.05 -3.17 -6.97
CA ILE A 10 0.85 -3.53 -8.15
C ILE A 10 0.01 -4.48 -8.98
N TYR A 11 -0.55 -3.95 -10.07
CA TYR A 11 -1.49 -4.67 -10.92
C TYR A 11 -0.86 -5.87 -11.63
N ASP A 12 0.38 -5.73 -12.12
CA ASP A 12 1.09 -6.80 -12.81
C ASP A 12 1.31 -8.01 -11.90
N TRP A 13 1.52 -7.76 -10.61
CA TRP A 13 1.68 -8.80 -9.59
C TRP A 13 0.35 -9.24 -8.98
N LYS A 14 -0.75 -8.54 -9.31
CA LYS A 14 -2.09 -8.72 -8.75
C LYS A 14 -2.09 -8.68 -7.23
N LYS A 15 -1.35 -7.74 -6.66
CA LYS A 15 -1.19 -7.59 -5.20
C LYS A 15 -1.58 -6.20 -4.73
N SER A 16 -2.12 -6.14 -3.53
CA SER A 16 -2.37 -4.93 -2.75
C SER A 16 -1.57 -4.98 -1.46
N TYR A 17 -1.09 -3.81 -1.04
CA TYR A 17 -0.20 -3.60 0.09
C TYR A 17 -0.86 -2.59 1.04
N ALA A 18 -0.75 -2.86 2.34
CA ALA A 18 -1.24 -1.99 3.40
C ALA A 18 -0.15 -1.81 4.45
N LEU A 19 0.14 -0.58 4.85
CA LEU A 19 1.14 -0.19 5.85
C LEU A 19 0.48 0.69 6.91
N PHE A 20 0.58 0.27 8.17
CA PHE A 20 0.02 1.00 9.32
C PHE A 20 1.06 1.91 9.97
N SER A 21 0.56 2.89 10.72
CA SER A 21 1.39 3.85 11.47
C SER A 21 2.30 3.23 12.53
N ASP A 22 2.01 2.01 13.00
CA ASP A 22 2.84 1.25 13.94
C ASP A 22 3.91 0.38 13.25
N GLY A 23 3.91 0.33 11.91
CA GLY A 23 4.83 -0.47 11.11
C GLY A 23 4.33 -1.86 10.76
N GLU A 24 3.14 -2.26 11.23
CA GLU A 24 2.50 -3.48 10.73
C GLU A 24 2.15 -3.32 9.24
N TYR A 25 2.16 -4.44 8.51
CA TYR A 25 1.80 -4.44 7.10
C TYR A 25 1.08 -5.72 6.68
N PHE A 26 0.27 -5.63 5.62
CA PHE A 26 -0.36 -6.77 4.98
C PHE A 26 -0.16 -6.75 3.47
N VAL A 27 -0.08 -7.96 2.90
CA VAL A 27 -0.03 -8.18 1.46
C VAL A 27 -1.20 -9.09 1.07
N CYS A 28 -2.03 -8.63 0.13
CA CYS A 28 -3.22 -9.32 -0.32
C CYS A 28 -3.15 -9.61 -1.82
N GLN A 29 -3.66 -10.76 -2.26
CA GLN A 29 -3.93 -10.97 -3.69
C GLN A 29 -5.22 -10.29 -4.10
N LEU A 30 -5.17 -9.40 -5.10
CA LEU A 30 -6.32 -8.65 -5.62
C LEU A 30 -7.46 -9.58 -6.05
N ASN A 31 -7.14 -10.66 -6.77
CA ASN A 31 -8.16 -11.54 -7.36
C ASN A 31 -8.72 -12.60 -6.39
N ARG A 32 -8.24 -12.66 -5.14
CA ARG A 32 -8.63 -13.71 -4.17
C ARG A 32 -8.95 -13.17 -2.78
N VAL A 33 -8.79 -11.87 -2.54
CA VAL A 33 -8.91 -11.19 -1.22
C VAL A 33 -8.32 -12.05 -0.08
N LYS A 34 -7.21 -12.73 -0.37
CA LYS A 34 -6.58 -13.68 0.55
C LYS A 34 -5.28 -13.07 1.03
N LEU A 35 -5.16 -12.94 2.34
CA LEU A 35 -3.91 -12.54 2.99
C LEU A 35 -2.81 -13.55 2.63
N ILE A 36 -1.68 -13.03 2.17
CA ILE A 36 -0.48 -13.82 1.91
C ILE A 36 0.29 -13.95 3.22
N LYS A 37 0.47 -15.18 3.71
CA LYS A 37 1.19 -15.46 4.96
C LYS A 37 2.72 -15.52 4.79
N GLN A 38 3.20 -15.71 3.56
CA GLN A 38 4.62 -15.75 3.20
C GLN A 38 4.90 -14.67 2.16
N HIS A 39 5.62 -13.62 2.57
CA HIS A 39 6.00 -12.51 1.69
C HIS A 39 7.31 -12.84 0.95
N SER A 40 7.45 -12.33 -0.29
CA SER A 40 8.73 -12.38 -1.02
C SER A 40 9.62 -11.19 -0.67
N GLU A 41 10.90 -11.24 -1.09
CA GLU A 41 11.82 -10.08 -0.97
C GLU A 41 11.28 -8.84 -1.69
N ASN A 42 10.67 -9.03 -2.86
CA ASN A 42 9.99 -7.94 -3.57
C ASN A 42 8.81 -7.35 -2.79
N ASP A 43 8.06 -8.16 -2.04
CA ASP A 43 6.98 -7.64 -1.20
C ASP A 43 7.55 -6.76 -0.07
N LEU A 44 8.67 -7.15 0.53
CA LEU A 44 9.35 -6.33 1.54
C LEU A 44 9.87 -5.03 0.96
N LYS A 45 10.48 -5.07 -0.24
CA LYS A 45 10.96 -3.87 -0.94
C LYS A 45 9.85 -2.88 -1.24
N VAL A 46 8.65 -3.36 -1.56
CA VAL A 46 7.45 -2.51 -1.73
C VAL A 46 7.06 -1.83 -0.43
N ILE A 47 7.02 -2.59 0.68
CA ILE A 47 6.72 -2.03 2.00
C ILE A 47 7.76 -1.00 2.42
N GLU A 48 9.04 -1.27 2.21
CA GLU A 48 10.13 -0.31 2.45
C GLU A 48 9.96 0.97 1.63
N THR A 49 9.64 0.82 0.35
CA THR A 49 9.38 1.93 -0.57
C THR A 49 8.19 2.79 -0.12
N LEU A 50 7.09 2.16 0.32
CA LEU A 50 5.93 2.87 0.89
C LEU A 50 6.24 3.49 2.26
N ASN A 51 7.17 2.90 3.01
CA ASN A 51 7.60 3.37 4.33
C ASN A 51 8.75 4.39 4.25
N ASP A 52 9.19 4.78 3.06
CA ASP A 52 10.19 5.82 2.87
C ASP A 52 9.74 7.13 3.51
N SER A 53 10.66 7.78 4.22
CA SER A 53 10.31 8.96 5.03
C SER A 53 9.93 10.15 4.18
N ASP A 54 10.62 10.36 3.07
CA ASP A 54 10.33 11.47 2.16
C ASP A 54 8.99 11.26 1.46
N PHE A 55 8.72 10.03 1.03
CA PHE A 55 7.45 9.66 0.42
C PHE A 55 6.28 9.76 1.41
N LYS A 56 6.41 9.22 2.62
CA LYS A 56 5.39 9.34 3.67
C LYS A 56 5.08 10.79 3.99
N ASN A 57 6.08 11.65 4.12
CA ASN A 57 5.88 13.06 4.39
C ASN A 57 5.10 13.75 3.26
N LYS A 58 5.40 13.42 2.00
CA LYS A 58 4.63 13.94 0.84
C LYS A 58 3.17 13.50 0.91
N ILE A 59 2.93 12.21 1.15
CA ILE A 59 1.59 11.64 1.22
C ILE A 59 0.79 12.22 2.37
N LEU A 60 1.38 12.27 3.57
CA LEU A 60 0.70 12.74 4.76
C LEU A 60 0.30 14.20 4.57
N ASN A 61 1.16 15.06 4.04
CA ASN A 61 0.88 16.49 3.86
C ASN A 61 0.04 16.85 2.63
N ALA A 62 -0.36 15.88 1.81
CA ALA A 62 -1.18 16.15 0.64
C ALA A 62 -2.65 16.40 1.02
N ASN A 63 -3.20 17.54 0.57
CA ASN A 63 -4.58 17.97 0.87
C ASN A 63 -5.65 17.20 0.07
N ASN A 64 -5.30 16.64 -1.09
CA ASN A 64 -6.22 15.97 -2.02
C ASN A 64 -5.60 14.64 -2.50
N ASN A 65 -5.72 13.57 -1.74
CA ASN A 65 -5.20 12.27 -2.17
C ASN A 65 -6.31 11.42 -2.79
N TYR A 66 -6.23 11.21 -4.10
CA TYR A 66 -7.03 10.17 -4.76
C TYR A 66 -6.16 9.13 -5.46
N TYR A 67 -5.04 9.50 -6.10
CA TYR A 67 -4.21 8.54 -6.84
C TYR A 67 -2.76 9.03 -6.95
N LEU A 68 -1.88 8.55 -6.08
CA LEU A 68 -0.43 8.66 -6.28
C LEU A 68 0.12 7.36 -6.86
N SER A 69 1.14 7.48 -7.69
CA SER A 69 1.94 6.36 -8.18
C SER A 69 3.40 6.59 -7.84
N LEU A 70 4.12 5.51 -7.57
CA LEU A 70 5.54 5.55 -7.26
C LEU A 70 6.27 4.46 -8.05
N GLU A 71 7.32 4.85 -8.76
CA GLU A 71 8.22 3.93 -9.44
C GLU A 71 9.37 3.53 -8.52
N PHE A 72 9.72 2.25 -8.56
CA PHE A 72 10.92 1.71 -7.92
C PHE A 72 11.47 0.55 -8.75
N GLU A 73 12.70 0.13 -8.46
CA GLU A 73 13.30 -1.05 -9.08
C GLU A 73 13.14 -2.25 -8.14
N ASP A 74 12.79 -3.43 -8.65
CA ASP A 74 12.72 -4.68 -7.87
C ASP A 74 14.12 -5.26 -7.59
N THR A 75 14.22 -6.49 -7.05
CA THR A 75 15.52 -7.15 -6.81
C THR A 75 16.30 -7.48 -8.08
N ASP A 76 15.62 -7.56 -9.23
CA ASP A 76 16.17 -7.92 -10.54
C ASP A 76 16.40 -6.68 -11.44
N ASN A 77 16.33 -5.47 -10.86
CA ASN A 77 16.39 -4.17 -11.55
C ASN A 77 15.28 -3.92 -12.57
N ASN A 78 14.14 -4.60 -12.45
CA ASN A 78 12.96 -4.27 -13.24
C ASN A 78 12.26 -3.07 -12.63
N LYS A 79 11.81 -2.14 -13.49
CA LYS A 79 10.98 -1.02 -13.06
C LYS A 79 9.56 -1.52 -12.75
N ILE A 80 9.10 -1.21 -11.53
CA ILE A 80 7.78 -1.56 -11.04
C ILE A 80 7.07 -0.28 -10.62
N VAL A 81 5.77 -0.20 -10.92
CA VAL A 81 4.91 0.92 -10.54
C VAL A 81 3.96 0.47 -9.44
N ILE A 82 4.06 1.09 -8.26
CA ILE A 82 3.03 1.02 -7.23
C ILE A 82 2.00 2.09 -7.57
N SER A 83 0.77 1.67 -7.84
CA SER A 83 -0.36 2.53 -8.24
C SER A 83 -1.39 2.65 -7.11
N ASN A 84 -2.37 3.56 -7.29
CA ASN A 84 -3.48 3.77 -6.36
C ASN A 84 -3.06 4.00 -4.91
N ILE A 85 -1.95 4.71 -4.71
CA ILE A 85 -1.45 4.94 -3.36
C ILE A 85 -2.36 5.95 -2.67
N LYS A 86 -2.93 5.56 -1.53
CA LYS A 86 -3.81 6.38 -0.69
C LYS A 86 -3.32 6.37 0.74
N CYS A 87 -3.58 7.47 1.46
CA CYS A 87 -3.36 7.55 2.90
C CYS A 87 -4.64 7.97 3.61
N PHE A 88 -5.07 7.12 4.53
CA PHE A 88 -6.21 7.36 5.40
C PHE A 88 -5.69 7.82 6.76
N ARG A 89 -6.01 9.05 7.15
CA ARG A 89 -5.73 9.57 8.50
C ARG A 89 -6.85 9.15 9.45
N ASN A 90 -6.48 8.74 10.66
CA ASN A 90 -7.37 8.15 11.65
C ASN A 90 -8.26 7.04 11.05
N PRO A 91 -7.66 6.02 10.42
CA PRO A 91 -8.41 4.97 9.77
C PRO A 91 -9.31 4.29 10.81
N THR A 92 -10.61 4.27 10.51
CA THR A 92 -11.59 3.52 11.30
C THR A 92 -11.79 2.14 10.66
N LEU A 93 -12.51 1.25 11.36
CA LEU A 93 -12.94 -0.04 10.78
C LEU A 93 -13.62 0.14 9.41
N ILE A 94 -14.30 1.28 9.21
CA ILE A 94 -14.99 1.65 7.97
C ILE A 94 -14.00 1.91 6.81
N SER A 95 -12.83 2.47 7.07
CA SER A 95 -11.78 2.64 6.03
C SER A 95 -11.25 1.28 5.57
N TYR A 96 -11.18 0.32 6.50
CA TYR A 96 -10.77 -1.06 6.25
C TYR A 96 -11.84 -1.84 5.47
N GLU A 97 -13.12 -1.70 5.87
CA GLU A 97 -14.25 -2.31 5.17
C GLU A 97 -14.55 -1.67 3.82
N TYR A 98 -14.29 -0.38 3.61
CA TYR A 98 -14.56 0.31 2.35
C TYR A 98 -13.57 -0.11 1.23
N GLU A 99 -12.28 -0.26 1.54
CA GLU A 99 -11.32 -0.85 0.59
C GLU A 99 -11.58 -2.36 0.40
N HIS A 100 -12.05 -3.07 1.45
CA HIS A 100 -12.51 -4.45 1.32
C HIS A 100 -13.73 -4.58 0.37
N TYR A 101 -14.71 -3.67 0.47
CA TYR A 101 -15.91 -3.67 -0.37
C TYR A 101 -15.63 -3.30 -1.83
N LYS A 102 -14.69 -2.37 -2.11
CA LYS A 102 -14.24 -2.06 -3.47
C LYS A 102 -13.51 -3.22 -4.15
N SER A 103 -12.94 -4.14 -3.38
CA SER A 103 -12.24 -5.34 -3.89
C SER A 103 -13.15 -6.53 -4.18
N LEU A 104 -14.45 -6.43 -3.86
CA LEU A 104 -15.45 -7.49 -4.05
C LEU A 104 -16.34 -7.29 -5.30
N VAL A 105 -16.10 -6.23 -6.09
CA VAL A 105 -16.83 -5.90 -7.33
C VAL A 105 -15.95 -6.13 -8.55
#